data_AF-A0AAD6N0M6-F1
#
_entry.id   AF-A0AAD6N0M6-F1
#
_cell.length_a   1.000
_cell.length_b   1.000
_cell.length_c   1.000
_cell.angle_alpha   90.00
_cell.angle_beta   90.00
_cell.angle_gamma   90.00
#
_symmetry.space_group_name_H-M   'P 1'
#
loop_
_entity.id
_entity.type
_entity.pdbx_description
1 polymer ?
#
loop_
_entity_poly.entity_id
_entity_poly.type
_entity_poly.pdbx_seq_one_letter_code
_entity_poly.pdbx_strand_id
1 'polypeptide(L)'
;MSSDDNKHHIDWNDLLLNLRSKGLQSVMVEGGAQVINSLLAPAYMSLINSVIITIAPTWLGQGGVVVSPARRFDGEGNSISAARLRNVKWHPFGEDVVLCGHIKI
;
A
#
# COMPACT_ATOMS: atom_id res chain seq x y z
N MET A 1 18.75 23.23 -13.51
CA MET A 1 17.63 23.79 -12.72
C MET A 1 17.39 22.84 -11.57
N SER A 2 18.02 23.11 -10.43
CA SER A 2 17.84 22.39 -9.17
C SER A 2 16.54 22.86 -8.54
N SER A 3 15.49 22.06 -8.64
CA SER A 3 14.27 22.26 -7.85
C SER A 3 14.48 21.65 -6.48
N ASP A 4 14.57 22.52 -5.47
CA ASP A 4 14.41 22.23 -4.04
C ASP A 4 13.04 21.59 -3.77
N ASP A 5 12.91 20.31 -4.08
CA ASP A 5 11.83 19.47 -3.60
C ASP A 5 12.33 18.82 -2.31
N ASN A 6 12.51 19.63 -1.26
CA ASN A 6 12.72 19.14 0.10
C ASN A 6 11.39 18.52 0.59
N LYS A 7 10.95 17.47 -0.10
CA LYS A 7 9.74 16.72 0.20
C LYS A 7 9.97 16.11 1.57
N HIS A 8 9.25 16.62 2.57
CA HIS A 8 9.09 15.96 3.86
C HIS A 8 8.47 14.58 3.64
N HIS A 9 9.30 13.60 3.30
CA HIS A 9 8.91 12.22 3.17
C HIS A 9 8.90 11.62 4.56
N ILE A 10 7.78 11.03 4.95
CA ILE A 10 7.71 10.26 6.17
C ILE A 10 8.45 8.95 5.91
N ASP A 11 9.47 8.65 6.71
CA ASP A 11 10.03 7.31 6.76
C ASP A 11 9.08 6.42 7.56
N TRP A 12 8.59 5.35 6.94
CA TRP A 12 7.62 4.44 7.56
C TRP A 12 8.21 3.65 8.72
N ASN A 13 9.51 3.34 8.72
CA ASN A 13 10.16 2.68 9.85
C ASN A 13 10.14 3.62 11.06
N ASP A 14 10.61 4.85 10.89
CA ASP A 14 10.65 5.83 11.98
C ASP A 14 9.25 6.10 12.51
N LEU A 15 8.26 6.26 11.64
CA LEU A 15 6.87 6.44 12.04
C LEU A 15 6.37 5.26 12.90
N LEU A 16 6.48 4.02 12.39
CA LEU A 16 5.95 2.85 13.08
C LEU A 16 6.71 2.54 14.37
N LEU A 17 8.03 2.80 14.42
CA LEU A 17 8.82 2.71 15.65
C LEU A 17 8.37 3.72 16.70
N ASN A 18 8.09 4.96 16.30
CA ASN A 18 7.56 5.99 17.20
C ASN A 18 6.15 5.67 17.71
N LEU A 19 5.30 5.05 16.88
CA LEU A 19 3.99 4.60 17.33
C LEU A 19 4.12 3.44 18.33
N ARG A 20 5.03 2.50 18.08
CA ARG A 20 5.33 1.39 18.98
C ARG A 20 5.88 1.85 20.32
N SER A 21 6.77 2.84 20.36
CA SER A 21 7.31 3.39 21.61
C SER A 21 6.24 4.07 22.47
N LYS A 22 5.14 4.51 21.86
CA LYS A 22 3.94 5.03 22.52
C LYS A 22 2.94 3.94 22.93
N GLY A 23 3.30 2.66 22.78
CA GLY A 23 2.51 1.51 23.22
C GLY A 23 1.56 0.93 22.16
N LEU A 24 1.51 1.48 20.94
CA LEU A 24 0.66 0.94 19.87
C LEU A 24 1.25 -0.35 19.31
N GLN A 25 0.51 -1.46 19.45
CA GLN A 25 0.96 -2.79 19.01
C GLN A 25 0.58 -3.11 17.56
N SER A 26 -0.45 -2.46 17.03
CA SER A 26 -0.94 -2.66 15.66
C SER A 26 -1.50 -1.36 15.11
N VAL A 27 -1.32 -1.12 13.82
CA VAL A 27 -1.80 0.07 13.12
C VAL A 27 -2.53 -0.37 11.86
N MET A 28 -3.76 0.13 11.68
CA MET A 28 -4.44 0.11 10.40
C MET A 28 -4.07 1.39 9.65
N VAL A 29 -3.56 1.24 8.43
CA VAL A 29 -3.18 2.38 7.58
C VAL A 29 -4.25 2.54 6.51
N GLU A 30 -4.99 3.64 6.61
CA GLU A 30 -5.91 4.12 5.59
C GLU A 30 -5.43 5.48 5.09
N GLY A 31 -5.79 5.84 3.86
CA GLY A 31 -5.45 7.14 3.30
C GLY A 31 -5.67 7.21 1.81
N GLY A 32 -5.37 8.37 1.23
CA GLY A 32 -5.37 8.54 -0.21
C GLY A 32 -4.21 7.83 -0.91
N ALA A 33 -4.22 7.91 -2.24
CA ALA A 33 -3.21 7.31 -3.12
C ALA A 33 -1.76 7.55 -2.66
N GLN A 34 -1.41 8.77 -2.24
CA GLN A 34 -0.05 9.11 -1.85
C GLN A 34 0.46 8.30 -0.64
N VAL A 35 -0.37 8.13 0.39
CA VAL A 35 -0.03 7.37 1.61
C VAL A 35 0.10 5.88 1.29
N ILE A 36 -0.87 5.33 0.55
CA ILE A 36 -0.86 3.90 0.21
C ILE A 36 0.29 3.57 -0.73
N ASN A 37 0.53 4.39 -1.77
CA ASN A 37 1.61 4.16 -2.72
C ASN A 37 3.00 4.30 -2.06
N SER A 38 3.18 5.19 -1.08
CA SER A 38 4.45 5.30 -0.36
C SER A 38 4.72 4.07 0.51
N LEU A 39 3.71 3.53 1.20
CA LEU A 39 3.86 2.30 1.99
C LEU A 39 4.06 1.06 1.12
N LEU A 40 3.45 1.02 -0.07
CA LEU A 40 3.65 -0.04 -1.07
C LEU A 40 5.00 0.07 -1.81
N ALA A 41 5.85 1.04 -1.49
CA ALA A 41 7.19 1.08 -2.07
C ALA A 41 8.03 -0.13 -1.60
N PRO A 42 8.93 -0.67 -2.44
CA PRO A 42 9.70 -1.87 -2.11
C PRO A 42 10.44 -1.81 -0.77
N ALA A 43 10.93 -0.62 -0.38
CA ALA A 43 11.64 -0.40 0.87
C ALA A 43 10.78 -0.64 2.14
N TYR A 44 9.45 -0.56 2.03
CA TYR A 44 8.53 -0.62 3.16
C TYR A 44 7.56 -1.80 3.10
N MET A 45 7.56 -2.58 2.01
CA MET A 45 6.65 -3.72 1.84
C MET A 45 6.75 -4.76 2.96
N SER A 46 7.93 -4.94 3.55
CA SER A 46 8.15 -5.85 4.67
C SER A 46 7.48 -5.40 5.98
N LEU A 47 7.10 -4.12 6.08
CA LEU A 47 6.38 -3.56 7.23
C LEU A 47 4.88 -3.90 7.17
N ILE A 48 4.37 -4.36 6.03
CA ILE A 48 2.95 -4.65 5.82
C ILE A 48 2.68 -6.10 6.20
N ASN A 49 1.97 -6.30 7.31
CA ASN A 49 1.58 -7.65 7.73
C ASN A 49 0.37 -8.16 6.93
N SER A 50 -0.66 -7.32 6.75
CA SER A 50 -1.93 -7.67 6.11
C SER A 50 -2.42 -6.54 5.22
N VAL A 51 -3.17 -6.89 4.17
CA VAL A 51 -3.83 -5.96 3.25
C VAL A 51 -5.30 -6.32 3.16
N ILE A 52 -6.15 -5.30 3.23
CA ILE A 52 -7.59 -5.39 3.07
C ILE A 52 -7.97 -4.49 1.88
N ILE A 53 -8.68 -5.03 0.90
CA ILE A 53 -9.16 -4.30 -0.27
C ILE A 53 -10.68 -4.42 -0.33
N THR A 54 -11.38 -3.29 -0.30
CA THR A 54 -12.82 -3.24 -0.50
C THR A 54 -13.12 -2.91 -1.97
N ILE A 55 -13.96 -3.71 -2.60
CA ILE A 55 -14.36 -3.56 -4.00
C ILE A 55 -15.87 -3.41 -4.04
N ALA A 56 -16.33 -2.24 -4.48
CA ALA A 56 -17.73 -1.96 -4.77
C ALA A 56 -18.00 -2.12 -6.27
N PRO A 57 -19.22 -2.50 -6.70
CA PRO A 57 -19.61 -2.57 -8.10
C PRO A 57 -19.91 -1.18 -8.68
N THR A 58 -19.01 -0.21 -8.43
CA THR A 58 -19.23 1.22 -8.73
C THR A 58 -18.03 1.81 -9.48
N TRP A 59 -18.31 2.53 -10.56
CA TRP A 59 -17.31 3.25 -11.35
C TRP A 59 -17.31 4.73 -10.94
N LEU A 60 -16.14 5.24 -10.52
CA LEU A 60 -16.02 6.62 -10.01
C LEU A 60 -15.86 7.69 -11.12
N GLY A 61 -15.54 7.28 -12.35
CA GLY A 61 -15.22 8.22 -13.42
C GLY A 61 -13.80 8.80 -13.34
N GLN A 62 -13.50 9.74 -14.25
CA GLN A 62 -12.18 10.39 -14.32
C GLN A 62 -11.91 11.26 -13.10
N GLY A 63 -10.65 11.33 -12.67
CA GLY A 63 -10.24 12.07 -11.47
C GLY A 63 -10.40 11.30 -10.16
N GLY A 64 -10.80 10.03 -10.21
CA GLY A 64 -10.77 9.14 -9.05
C GLY A 64 -9.36 8.96 -8.46
N VAL A 65 -9.29 8.55 -7.21
CA VAL A 65 -8.02 8.30 -6.50
C VAL A 65 -7.36 7.04 -7.06
N VAL A 66 -6.12 7.17 -7.56
CA VAL A 66 -5.39 6.05 -8.19
C VAL A 66 -4.32 5.48 -7.25
N VAL A 67 -4.52 4.24 -6.81
CA VAL A 67 -3.47 3.45 -6.14
C VAL A 67 -2.72 2.65 -7.20
N SER A 68 -1.55 3.16 -7.60
CA SER A 68 -0.69 2.58 -8.63
C SER A 68 0.77 2.79 -8.22
N PRO A 69 1.36 1.88 -7.43
CA PRO A 69 2.76 1.98 -7.03
C PRO A 69 3.69 1.87 -8.25
N ALA A 70 4.92 2.37 -8.10
CA ALA A 70 5.90 2.37 -9.18
C ALA A 70 6.13 0.96 -9.76
N ARG A 71 6.34 0.89 -11.08
CA ARG A 71 6.65 -0.37 -11.77
C ARG A 71 7.94 -0.95 -11.20
N ARG A 72 7.96 -2.27 -11.03
CA ARG A 72 9.13 -3.02 -10.56
C ARG A 72 9.68 -3.88 -11.67
N PHE A 73 10.98 -4.12 -11.58
CA PHE A 73 11.73 -4.97 -12.51
C PHE A 73 12.56 -5.97 -11.71
N ASP A 74 12.79 -7.14 -12.27
CA ASP A 74 13.74 -8.11 -11.73
C ASP A 74 15.20 -7.77 -12.12
N GLY A 75 16.14 -8.62 -11.74
CA GLY A 75 17.57 -8.43 -12.07
C GLY A 75 17.90 -8.56 -13.56
N GLU A 76 16.98 -9.10 -14.36
CA GLU A 76 17.13 -9.26 -15.82
C GLU A 76 16.44 -8.12 -16.59
N GLY A 77 15.78 -7.20 -15.88
CA GLY A 77 15.05 -6.08 -16.46
C GLY A 77 13.63 -6.41 -16.92
N ASN A 78 13.10 -7.60 -16.60
CA ASN A 78 11.72 -7.94 -16.92
C ASN A 78 10.77 -7.26 -15.95
N SER A 79 9.62 -6.80 -16.45
CA SER A 79 8.58 -6.21 -15.59
C SER A 79 7.98 -7.28 -14.69
N ILE A 80 7.92 -6.99 -13.39
CA ILE A 80 7.24 -7.82 -12.39
C ILE A 80 6.06 -7.06 -11.76
N SER A 81 5.17 -7.79 -11.09
CA SER A 81 4.08 -7.16 -10.34
C SER A 81 4.64 -6.20 -9.29
N ALA A 82 4.10 -4.97 -9.22
CA ALA A 82 4.51 -4.01 -8.20
C ALA A 82 4.29 -4.58 -6.79
N ALA A 83 3.11 -5.16 -6.54
CA ALA A 83 2.77 -5.92 -5.34
C ALA A 83 1.86 -7.11 -5.72
N ARG A 84 1.97 -8.22 -4.99
CA ARG A 84 1.05 -9.36 -5.12
C ARG A 84 0.66 -9.86 -3.73
N LEU A 85 -0.62 -10.18 -3.55
CA LEU A 85 -1.09 -10.80 -2.31
C LEU A 85 -1.06 -12.33 -2.40
N ARG A 86 -0.84 -12.97 -1.25
CA ARG A 86 -0.95 -14.42 -1.00
C ARG A 86 -1.88 -14.68 0.16
N ASN A 87 -2.30 -15.94 0.33
CA ASN A 87 -3.26 -16.37 1.35
C ASN A 87 -4.57 -15.56 1.29
N VAL A 88 -5.02 -15.30 0.06
CA VAL A 88 -6.14 -14.42 -0.22
C VAL A 88 -7.45 -15.08 0.22
N LYS A 89 -8.29 -14.30 0.92
CA LYS A 89 -9.67 -14.64 1.26
C LYS A 89 -10.60 -13.57 0.71
N TRP A 90 -11.75 -13.99 0.18
CA TRP A 90 -12.78 -13.12 -0.35
C TRP A 90 -14.03 -13.25 0.52
N HIS A 91 -14.57 -12.11 0.95
CA HIS A 91 -15.72 -12.03 1.84
C HIS A 91 -16.78 -11.13 1.20
N PRO A 92 -17.92 -11.68 0.76
CA PRO A 92 -19.04 -10.87 0.27
C PRO A 92 -19.68 -10.10 1.43
N PHE A 93 -19.97 -8.81 1.23
CA PHE A 93 -20.67 -7.95 2.18
C PHE A 93 -21.74 -7.13 1.45
N GLY A 94 -22.92 -7.72 1.26
CA GLY A 94 -23.96 -7.13 0.42
C GLY A 94 -23.53 -7.16 -1.05
N GLU A 95 -23.55 -6.01 -1.70
CA GLU A 95 -23.12 -5.86 -3.11
C GLU A 95 -21.60 -5.70 -3.25
N ASP A 96 -20.90 -5.42 -2.15
CA ASP A 96 -19.45 -5.26 -2.12
C ASP A 96 -18.74 -6.57 -1.80
N VAL A 97 -17.45 -6.63 -2.14
CA VAL A 97 -16.55 -7.72 -1.76
C VAL A 97 -15.31 -7.17 -1.07
N VAL A 98 -14.96 -7.75 0.07
CA VAL A 98 -13.71 -7.48 0.78
C VAL A 98 -12.72 -8.61 0.54
N LEU A 99 -11.55 -8.26 0.02
CA LEU A 99 -10.39 -9.13 -0.10
C LEU A 99 -9.45 -8.91 1.08
N CYS A 100 -9.05 -9.98 1.75
CA CYS A 100 -7.99 -9.97 2.76
C CYS A 100 -6.81 -10.83 2.31
N GLY A 101 -5.57 -10.39 2.54
CA GLY A 101 -4.38 -11.19 2.23
C GLY A 101 -3.11 -10.63 2.84
N HIS A 102 -1.98 -11.28 2.56
CA HIS A 102 -0.65 -10.83 2.98
C HIS A 102 0.21 -10.50 1.76
N ILE A 103 1.15 -9.57 1.89
CA ILE A 103 2.12 -9.28 0.82
C ILE A 103 2.96 -10.53 0.54
N LYS A 104 3.12 -10.85 -0.75
CA LYS A 104 4.10 -11.80 -1.24
C LYS A 104 5.40 -11.02 -1.50
N ILE A 105 6.35 -11.18 -0.59
CA ILE A 105 7.72 -10.67 -0.72
C ILE A 105 8.50 -11.56 -1.68
#